data_AF-A0A2S9FV72-F1
#
_entry.id   AF-A0A2S9FV72-F1
#
_cell.length_a   1.000
_cell.length_b   1.000
_cell.length_c   1.000
_cell.angle_alpha   90.00
_cell.angle_beta   90.00
_cell.angle_gamma   90.00
#
_symmetry.space_group_name_H-M   'P 1'
#
loop_
_entity.id
_entity.type
_entity.pdbx_description
1 polymer ?
#
loop_
_entity_poly.entity_id
_entity_poly.type
_entity_poly.pdbx_seq_one_letter_code
_entity_poly.pdbx_strand_id
1 'polypeptide(L)'
;TFTGSTGVGKALVKQSADKLLRTSMELGGNAPFVVFDDADVDCGVDGAVLAKMRNGGEACTAANRFHVANAVREEFTDKFVTRMSE
;
A
#
# COMPACT_ATOMS: atom_id res chain seq x y z
N THR A 1 -9.05 7.83 19.74
CA THR A 1 -8.22 7.28 18.66
C THR A 1 -9.12 6.54 17.69
N PHE A 2 -8.84 6.58 16.39
CA PHE A 2 -9.61 5.88 15.37
C PHE A 2 -8.69 5.39 14.24
N THR A 3 -8.92 4.15 13.80
CA THR A 3 -8.28 3.54 12.64
C THR A 3 -9.37 3.05 11.71
N GLY A 4 -9.33 3.49 10.45
CA GLY A 4 -10.36 3.14 9.47
C GLY A 4 -10.28 3.98 8.21
N SER A 5 -11.40 4.21 7.55
CA SER A 5 -11.41 4.96 6.31
C SER A 5 -11.26 6.47 6.52
N THR A 6 -10.63 7.15 5.57
CA THR A 6 -10.53 8.62 5.54
C THR A 6 -11.89 9.31 5.65
N GLY A 7 -12.94 8.76 5.01
CA GLY A 7 -14.28 9.33 5.04
C GLY A 7 -14.87 9.36 6.46
N VAL A 8 -14.78 8.23 7.18
CA VAL A 8 -15.26 8.14 8.57
C VAL A 8 -14.39 8.98 9.50
N GLY A 9 -13.07 8.95 9.33
CA GLY A 9 -12.15 9.77 10.12
C GLY A 9 -12.48 11.27 10.06
N LYS A 10 -12.75 11.80 8.86
CA LYS A 10 -13.17 13.20 8.68
C LYS A 10 -14.47 13.52 9.43
N ALA A 11 -15.46 12.62 9.38
CA ALA A 11 -16.71 12.79 10.10
C ALA A 11 -16.50 12.83 11.62
N LEU A 12 -15.65 11.94 12.16
CA LEU A 12 -15.31 11.90 13.58
C LEU A 12 -14.54 13.15 14.04
N VAL A 13 -13.59 13.65 13.23
CA VAL A 13 -12.89 14.91 13.52
C VAL A 13 -13.88 16.07 13.62
N LYS A 14 -14.83 16.18 12.68
CA LYS A 14 -15.86 17.23 12.72
C LYS A 14 -16.70 17.17 14.00
N GLN A 15 -17.14 15.97 14.40
CA GLN A 15 -17.91 15.75 15.63
C GLN A 15 -17.10 16.01 16.91
N SER A 16 -15.78 15.88 16.84
CA SER A 16 -14.89 16.09 18.00
C SER A 16 -14.67 17.56 18.37
N ALA A 17 -14.98 18.49 17.45
CA ALA A 17 -14.63 19.90 17.57
C ALA A 17 -15.37 20.62 18.71
N ASP A 18 -16.67 20.33 18.91
CA ASP A 18 -17.50 21.02 19.92
C ASP A 18 -16.97 20.89 21.35
N LYS A 19 -16.26 19.80 21.63
CA LYS A 19 -15.68 19.50 22.95
C LYS A 19 -14.15 19.56 22.97
N LEU A 20 -13.52 20.04 21.88
CA LEU A 20 -12.07 20.10 21.73
C LEU A 20 -11.38 18.77 22.08
N LEU A 21 -11.96 17.64 21.65
CA LEU A 21 -11.41 16.33 21.99
C LEU A 21 -10.07 16.10 21.29
N ARG A 22 -9.11 15.48 22.00
CA ARG A 22 -7.86 15.02 21.39
C ARG A 22 -8.16 13.89 20.39
N THR A 23 -7.62 14.00 19.18
CA THR A 23 -7.81 13.01 18.11
C THR A 23 -6.48 12.40 17.67
N SER A 24 -6.54 11.13 17.26
CA SER A 24 -5.46 10.36 16.62
C SER A 24 -6.14 9.51 15.55
N MET A 25 -5.62 9.55 14.32
CA MET A 25 -6.35 9.12 13.12
C MET A 25 -5.41 8.35 12.18
N GLU A 26 -5.68 7.06 11.97
CA GLU A 26 -4.99 6.20 11.00
C GLU A 26 -5.95 5.86 9.86
N LEU A 27 -5.82 6.56 8.73
CA LEU A 27 -6.92 6.74 7.76
C LEU A 27 -6.76 5.99 6.43
N GLY A 28 -6.02 4.89 6.45
CA GLY A 28 -5.68 4.09 5.28
C GLY A 28 -4.41 4.58 4.58
N GLY A 29 -4.11 4.00 3.41
CA GLY A 29 -2.91 4.33 2.64
C GLY A 29 -2.97 3.78 1.22
N ASN A 30 -2.05 4.27 0.38
CA ASN A 30 -1.83 3.81 -0.99
C ASN A 30 -0.33 3.71 -1.23
N ALA A 31 0.33 2.82 -0.47
CA ALA A 31 1.78 2.79 -0.37
C ALA A 31 2.42 2.49 -1.75
N PRO A 32 3.37 3.33 -2.21
CA PRO A 32 4.08 3.09 -3.45
C PRO A 32 5.13 1.98 -3.27
N PHE A 33 5.22 1.10 -4.26
CA PHE A 33 6.32 0.15 -4.43
C PHE A 33 7.15 0.60 -5.64
N VAL A 34 8.39 0.98 -5.42
CA VAL A 34 9.25 1.62 -6.45
C VAL A 34 10.39 0.67 -6.81
N VAL A 35 10.52 0.34 -8.09
CA VAL A 35 11.54 -0.56 -8.64
C VAL A 35 12.40 0.22 -9.63
N PHE A 36 13.68 0.36 -9.31
CA PHE A 36 14.68 1.01 -10.17
C PHE A 36 15.23 0.03 -11.21
N ASP A 37 15.97 0.55 -12.19
CA ASP A 37 16.56 -0.22 -13.28
C ASP A 37 17.71 -1.14 -12.85
N ASP A 38 18.33 -0.85 -11.69
CA ASP A 38 19.38 -1.64 -11.07
C ASP A 38 18.86 -2.59 -9.96
N ALA A 39 17.54 -2.70 -9.81
CA ALA A 39 16.95 -3.55 -8.79
C ALA A 39 17.19 -5.04 -9.07
N ASP A 40 17.41 -5.80 -8.01
CA ASP A 40 17.23 -7.26 -8.04
C ASP A 40 15.74 -7.55 -8.26
N VAL A 41 15.38 -7.91 -9.49
CA VAL A 41 14.00 -8.11 -9.92
C VAL A 41 13.35 -9.27 -9.18
N ASP A 42 14.06 -10.37 -8.95
CA ASP A 42 13.51 -11.55 -8.29
C ASP A 42 13.21 -11.25 -6.82
N CYS A 43 14.16 -10.62 -6.11
CA CYS A 43 13.94 -10.15 -4.75
C CYS A 43 12.79 -9.12 -4.69
N GLY A 44 12.72 -8.22 -5.67
CA GLY A 44 11.66 -7.23 -5.80
C GLY A 44 10.27 -7.86 -5.95
N VAL A 45 10.13 -8.91 -6.76
CA VAL A 45 8.87 -9.64 -6.96
C VAL A 45 8.43 -10.35 -5.68
N ASP A 46 9.35 -11.03 -4.99
CA ASP A 46 9.05 -11.68 -3.71
C ASP A 46 8.53 -10.68 -2.67
N GLY A 47 9.23 -9.55 -2.53
CA GLY A 47 8.82 -8.47 -1.65
C GLY A 47 7.48 -7.86 -2.06
N ALA A 48 7.24 -7.69 -3.36
CA ALA A 48 6.01 -7.13 -3.90
C ALA A 48 4.79 -8.00 -3.59
N VAL A 49 4.88 -9.33 -3.77
CA VAL A 49 3.78 -10.26 -3.49
C VAL A 49 3.43 -10.23 -2.01
N LEU A 50 4.43 -10.31 -1.13
CA LEU A 50 4.22 -10.23 0.31
C LEU A 50 3.62 -8.88 0.71
N ALA A 51 4.16 -7.77 0.21
CA ALA A 51 3.67 -6.43 0.53
C ALA A 51 2.26 -6.16 0.00
N LYS A 52 1.89 -6.73 -1.15
CA LYS A 52 0.57 -6.56 -1.77
C LYS A 52 -0.48 -7.44 -1.10
N MET A 53 -0.15 -8.69 -0.80
CA MET A 53 -1.12 -9.72 -0.42
C MET A 53 -1.15 -10.06 1.06
N ARG A 54 -0.27 -9.47 1.89
CA ARG A 54 -0.35 -9.62 3.35
C ARG A 54 -1.77 -9.28 3.82
N ASN A 55 -2.36 -10.18 4.60
CA ASN A 55 -3.74 -10.06 5.08
C ASN A 55 -4.76 -9.89 3.92
N GLY A 56 -4.59 -10.59 2.80
CA GLY A 56 -5.46 -10.47 1.62
C GLY A 56 -5.39 -9.11 0.92
N GLY A 57 -4.36 -8.30 1.22
CA GLY A 57 -4.24 -6.92 0.77
C GLY A 57 -5.03 -5.91 1.60
N GLU A 58 -5.72 -6.35 2.65
CA GLU A 58 -6.45 -5.50 3.59
C GLU A 58 -5.51 -4.95 4.66
N ALA A 59 -4.50 -4.17 4.22
CA ALA A 59 -3.54 -3.51 5.09
C ALA A 59 -3.32 -2.05 4.66
N CYS A 60 -3.25 -1.11 5.61
CA CYS A 60 -3.00 0.30 5.30
C CYS A 60 -1.64 0.55 4.62
N THR A 61 -0.69 -0.35 4.80
CA THR A 61 0.65 -0.32 4.20
C THR A 61 0.79 -1.22 2.98
N ALA A 62 -0.30 -1.78 2.44
CA ALA A 62 -0.23 -2.67 1.29
C ALA A 62 0.35 -1.93 0.07
N ALA A 63 1.19 -2.63 -0.71
CA ALA A 63 1.76 -2.13 -1.95
C ALA A 63 0.65 -2.02 -3.03
N ASN A 64 -0.05 -0.88 -3.05
CA ASN A 64 -1.20 -0.66 -3.90
C ASN A 64 -0.89 0.11 -5.19
N ARG A 65 0.32 0.70 -5.28
CA ARG A 65 0.75 1.48 -6.44
C ARG A 65 2.19 1.14 -6.82
N PHE A 66 2.37 0.48 -7.96
CA PHE A 66 3.68 0.09 -8.46
C PHE A 66 4.23 1.15 -9.43
N HIS A 67 5.47 1.56 -9.20
CA HIS A 67 6.26 2.39 -10.12
C HIS A 67 7.51 1.61 -10.50
N VAL A 68 7.60 1.20 -11.75
CA VAL A 68 8.69 0.33 -12.23
C VAL A 68 9.43 1.03 -13.35
N ALA A 69 10.75 1.10 -13.24
CA ALA A 69 11.60 1.66 -14.28
C ALA A 69 11.40 0.93 -15.61
N ASN A 70 11.36 1.69 -16.72
CA ASN A 70 11.05 1.13 -18.04
C ASN A 70 11.97 -0.02 -18.44
N ALA A 71 13.25 0.03 -18.06
CA ALA A 71 14.26 -0.97 -18.42
C ALA A 71 13.95 -2.37 -17.88
N VAL A 72 13.28 -2.47 -16.71
CA VAL A 72 12.97 -3.74 -16.03
C VAL A 72 11.47 -4.03 -15.94
N ARG A 73 10.64 -3.16 -16.54
CA ARG A 73 9.17 -3.21 -16.37
C ARG A 73 8.55 -4.50 -16.86
N GLU A 74 8.95 -4.95 -18.04
CA GLU A 74 8.41 -6.17 -18.65
C GLU A 74 8.75 -7.39 -17.79
N GLU A 75 10.05 -7.57 -17.51
CA GLU A 75 10.54 -8.66 -16.66
C GLU A 75 9.86 -8.70 -15.28
N PHE A 76 9.79 -7.56 -14.58
CA PHE A 76 9.15 -7.48 -13.28
C PHE A 76 7.66 -7.83 -13.36
N THR A 77 6.95 -7.32 -14.37
CA THR A 77 5.50 -7.52 -14.51
C THR A 77 5.17 -8.98 -14.78
N ASP A 78 5.89 -9.61 -15.70
CA ASP A 78 5.69 -11.01 -16.06
C ASP A 78 5.93 -11.92 -14.85
N LYS A 79 7.07 -11.76 -14.17
CA LYS A 79 7.40 -12.52 -12.97
C LYS A 79 6.38 -12.30 -11.85
N PHE A 80 5.95 -11.06 -11.63
CA PHE A 80 4.95 -10.73 -10.62
C PHE A 80 3.59 -11.38 -10.91
N VAL A 81 3.13 -11.35 -12.16
CA VAL A 81 1.86 -12.00 -12.56
C VAL A 81 1.93 -13.51 -12.40
N THR A 82 3.03 -14.14 -12.84
CA THR A 82 3.24 -15.58 -12.64
C THR A 82 3.17 -15.93 -11.15
N ARG A 83 3.92 -15.23 -10.29
CA ARG A 83 3.94 -15.53 -8.86
C ARG A 83 2.60 -15.29 -8.17
N MET A 84 1.81 -14.31 -8.61
CA MET A 84 0.47 -14.04 -8.05
C MET A 84 -0.57 -15.10 -8.44
N SER A 85 -0.27 -15.94 -9.43
CA SER A 85 -1.16 -16.98 -9.94
C SER A 85 -0.87 -18.37 -9.36
N GLU A 86 0.20 -18.50 -8.58
CA GLU A 86 0.58 -19.69 -7.81
C GLU A 86 -0.22 -19.78 -6.50
#